data_AF-A0A2E0BQI4-F1
#
_entry.id   AF-A0A2E0BQI4-F1
#
_cell.length_a   1.000
_cell.length_b   1.000
_cell.length_c   1.000
_cell.angle_alpha   90.00
_cell.angle_beta   90.00
_cell.angle_gamma   90.00
#
_symmetry.space_group_name_H-M   'P 1'
#
loop_
_entity.id
_entity.type
_entity.pdbx_description
1 polymer ?
#
loop_
_entity_poly.entity_id
_entity_poly.type
_entity_poly.pdbx_seq_one_letter_code
_entity_poly.pdbx_strand_id
1 'polypeptide(L)' 'MEQKKYKRKNSLKKTMKILNDIKNTAPKIIFRAQNLVVTLRNKSQLNRWLQLYPDGKYTIQ' A
#
# COMPACT_ATOMS: atom_id res chain seq x y z
N MET A 1 -18.78 -17.52 -38.60
CA MET A 1 -17.73 -16.63 -38.08
C MET A 1 -17.56 -16.89 -36.60
N GLU A 2 -16.45 -17.52 -36.21
CA GLU A 2 -16.17 -17.84 -34.81
C GLU A 2 -15.88 -16.55 -34.03
N GLN A 3 -16.78 -16.20 -33.11
CA GLN A 3 -16.65 -14.96 -32.33
C GLN A 3 -15.47 -15.12 -31.36
N LYS A 4 -14.30 -14.52 -31.67
CA LYS A 4 -13.17 -14.44 -30.75
C LYS A 4 -13.61 -13.75 -29.45
N LYS A 5 -13.85 -14.56 -28.40
CA LYS A 5 -14.24 -14.09 -27.07
C LYS A 5 -13.07 -13.34 -26.42
N TYR A 6 -13.09 -12.01 -26.47
CA TYR A 6 -12.06 -11.17 -25.85
C TYR A 6 -11.96 -11.44 -24.34
N LYS A 7 -10.94 -12.20 -23.90
CA LYS A 7 -10.67 -12.55 -22.50
C LYS A 7 -10.15 -11.37 -21.64
N ARG A 8 -10.32 -10.12 -22.10
CA ARG A 8 -9.71 -8.91 -21.50
C ARG A 8 -10.22 -8.63 -20.08
N LYS A 9 -11.47 -9.00 -19.75
CA LYS A 9 -12.09 -8.74 -18.44
C LYS A 9 -11.45 -9.51 -17.27
N ASN A 10 -10.80 -10.66 -17.53
CA ASN A 10 -10.15 -11.44 -16.48
C ASN A 10 -8.80 -10.86 -16.01
N SER A 11 -8.18 -9.98 -16.81
CA SER A 11 -6.87 -9.39 -16.50
C SER A 11 -6.95 -8.41 -15.32
N LEU A 12 -7.94 -7.50 -15.32
CA LEU A 12 -8.09 -6.49 -14.28
C LEU A 12 -8.32 -7.11 -12.90
N LYS A 13 -9.17 -8.14 -12.81
CA LYS A 13 -9.45 -8.85 -11.56
C LYS A 13 -8.19 -9.52 -10.99
N LYS A 14 -7.36 -10.13 -11.85
CA LYS A 14 -6.08 -10.72 -11.44
C LYS A 14 -5.11 -9.64 -10.93
N THR A 15 -4.98 -8.53 -11.65
CA THR A 15 -4.12 -7.42 -11.24
C THR A 15 -4.56 -6.81 -9.91
N MET A 16 -5.86 -6.58 -9.70
CA MET A 16 -6.40 -6.07 -8.43
C MET A 16 -6.19 -7.05 -7.28
N LYS A 17 -6.30 -8.36 -7.54
CA LYS A 17 -5.99 -9.39 -6.54
C LYS A 17 -4.51 -9.34 -6.14
N ILE A 18 -3.60 -9.31 -7.11
CA ILE A 18 -2.16 -9.19 -6.86
C ILE A 18 -1.83 -7.90 -6.10
N LEU A 19 -2.43 -6.76 -6.47
CA LEU A 19 -2.25 -5.52 -5.74
C LEU A 19 -2.77 -5.60 -4.31
N ASN A 20 -3.89 -6.27 -4.07
CA ASN A 20 -4.41 -6.48 -2.71
C ASN A 20 -3.52 -7.44 -1.91
N ASP A 21 -3.00 -8.49 -2.53
CA ASP A 21 -2.07 -9.43 -1.88
C ASP A 21 -0.78 -8.69 -1.48
N ILE A 22 -0.18 -7.92 -2.40
CA ILE A 22 0.97 -7.04 -2.10
C ILE A 22 0.64 -6.06 -0.96
N LYS A 23 -0.57 -5.47 -0.97
CA LYS A 23 -1.02 -4.55 0.08
C LYS A 23 -1.16 -5.23 1.45
N ASN A 24 -1.40 -6.54 1.48
CA ASN A 24 -1.57 -7.31 2.72
C ASN A 24 -0.25 -7.90 3.21
N THR A 25 0.68 -8.23 2.31
CA THR A 25 2.02 -8.75 2.63
C THR A 25 2.99 -7.64 3.05
N ALA A 26 2.81 -6.40 2.54
CA ALA A 26 3.70 -5.30 2.89
C ALA A 26 3.62 -4.99 4.40
N PRO A 27 4.76 -4.77 5.06
CA PRO A 27 4.81 -4.46 6.49
C PRO A 27 4.03 -3.18 6.79
N LYS A 28 3.25 -3.20 7.87
CA LYS A 28 2.43 -2.06 8.28
C LYS A 28 3.27 -1.20 9.22
N ILE A 29 3.70 -0.05 8.73
CA ILE A 29 4.47 0.91 9.53
C ILE A 29 3.47 1.87 10.17
N ILE A 30 3.26 1.78 11.47
CA ILE A 30 2.39 2.72 12.20
C ILE A 30 3.26 3.89 12.64
N PHE A 31 3.00 5.07 12.08
CA PHE A 31 3.63 6.31 12.47
C PHE A 31 2.69 7.09 13.38
N ARG A 32 3.23 7.61 14.48
CA ARG A 32 2.52 8.39 15.51
C ARG A 32 3.23 9.73 15.71
N ALA A 33 2.49 10.81 15.51
CA ALA A 33 2.85 12.16 15.93
C ALA A 33 1.78 12.65 16.93
N GLN A 34 2.01 13.79 17.58
CA GLN A 34 1.20 14.31 18.71
C GLN A 34 -0.30 13.99 18.60
N ASN A 35 -0.95 14.44 17.52
CA ASN A 35 -2.40 14.26 17.32
C ASN A 35 -2.73 13.41 16.08
N LEU A 36 -1.76 12.64 15.57
CA LEU A 36 -1.90 11.96 14.28
C LEU A 36 -1.32 10.56 14.31
N VAL A 37 -2.11 9.60 13.82
CA VAL A 37 -1.68 8.22 13.62
C VAL A 37 -1.92 7.86 12.16
N VAL A 38 -0.87 7.49 11.45
CA VAL A 38 -0.95 7.09 10.04
C VAL A 38 -0.27 5.75 9.81
N THR A 39 -0.90 4.92 9.00
CA THR A 39 -0.35 3.63 8.59
C THR A 39 0.32 3.77 7.24
N LEU A 40 1.63 3.61 7.22
CA LEU A 40 2.49 3.70 6.05
C LEU A 40 2.80 2.28 5.55
N ARG A 41 3.02 2.17 4.23
CA ARG A 41 3.25 0.87 3.56
C ARG A 41 4.69 0.69 3.12
N ASN A 42 5.45 1.78 3.02
CA ASN A 42 6.81 1.75 2.52
C ASN A 42 7.71 2.72 3.30
N LYS A 43 9.03 2.49 3.19
CA LYS A 43 10.04 3.31 3.86
C LYS A 43 10.14 4.73 3.26
N SER A 44 9.82 4.91 1.99
CA SER A 44 9.86 6.24 1.35
C SER A 44 8.78 7.18 1.90
N GLN A 45 7.58 6.66 2.17
CA GLN A 45 6.54 7.37 2.91
C GLN A 45 7.04 7.70 4.32
N LEU A 46 7.61 6.72 5.03
CA LEU A 46 8.14 6.95 6.38
C LEU A 46 9.17 8.09 6.40
N ASN A 47 10.14 8.09 5.49
CA ASN A 47 11.15 9.15 5.41
C ASN A 47 10.51 10.52 5.19
N ARG A 48 9.47 10.61 4.35
CA ARG A 48 8.75 11.87 4.14
C ARG A 48 7.99 12.31 5.39
N TRP A 49 7.40 11.38 6.13
CA TRP A 49 6.72 11.69 7.38
C TRP A 49 7.69 12.09 8.48
N LEU A 50 8.87 11.48 8.55
CA LEU A 50 9.95 11.87 9.47
C LEU A 50 10.51 13.27 9.15
N GLN A 51 10.56 13.67 7.89
CA GLN A 51 10.94 15.03 7.50
C GLN A 51 9.90 16.07 7.93
N LEU A 52 8.61 15.73 7.83
CA LEU A 52 7.51 16.64 8.20
C LEU A 52 7.31 16.72 9.72
N TYR A 53 7.52 15.60 10.42
CA TYR A 53 7.30 15.46 11.84
C TYR A 53 8.54 14.79 12.47
N PRO A 54 9.59 15.57 12.78
CA PRO A 54 10.86 15.04 13.27
C PRO A 54 10.74 14.30 14.60
N ASP A 55 9.78 14.67 15.45
CA ASP A 55 9.50 14.01 16.73
C ASP A 55 8.59 12.78 16.61
N GLY A 56 8.18 12.44 15.39
CA GLY A 56 7.28 11.33 15.12
C GLY A 56 7.94 9.99 15.40
N LYS A 57 7.21 9.11 16.10
CA LYS A 57 7.66 7.74 16.41
C LYS A 57 6.99 6.76 15.47
N TYR A 58 7.69 5.71 15.08
CA TYR A 58 7.10 4.66 14.25
C TYR A 58 7.36 3.27 14.81
N THR A 59 6.42 2.38 14.56
CA THR A 59 6.54 0.94 14.82
C THR A 59 6.30 0.18 13.52
N ILE A 60 7.01 -0.92 13.33
CA ILE A 60 6.84 -1.81 12.19
C ILE A 60 6.13 -3.06 12.70
N GLN A 61 4.95 -3.36 12.16
CA GLN A 61 4.17 -4.57 12.44
C GLN A 61 4.23 -5.54 11.27
#